data_AF-A0A9Q1G7T3-F1
#
_entry.id   AF-A0A9Q1G7T3-F1
#
_cell.length_a   1.000
_cell.length_b   1.000
_cell.length_c   1.000
_cell.angle_alpha   90.00
_cell.angle_beta   90.00
_cell.angle_gamma   90.00
#
_symmetry.space_group_name_H-M   'P 1'
#
loop_
_entity.id
_entity.type
_entity.pdbx_description
1 polymer ?
#
loop_
_entity_poly.entity_id
_entity_poly.type
_entity_poly.pdbx_seq_one_letter_code
_entity_poly.pdbx_strand_id
1 'polypeptide(L)' 'MLIKLSQPATLNSFVQPVALPSTLQCLDIPILSDRDCEASYPGMITPTMFCAGYLEGGKDSCQVCLFNEWLTTTMATH' A
#
# COMPACT_ATOMS: atom_id res chain seq x y z
N MET A 1 -13.48 -1.13 -0.82
CA MET A 1 -14.54 -1.32 -1.84
C MET A 1 -14.64 -2.80 -2.15
N LEU A 2 -15.83 -3.39 -2.11
CA LEU A 2 -16.02 -4.81 -2.45
C LEU A 2 -16.47 -4.93 -3.90
N ILE A 3 -15.80 -5.78 -4.67
CA ILE A 3 -16.21 -6.11 -6.04
C ILE A 3 -16.93 -7.46 -5.99
N LYS A 4 -18.23 -7.45 -6.26
CA LYS A 4 -19.02 -8.69 -6.37
C LYS A 4 -18.96 -9.18 -7.81
N LEU A 5 -18.45 -10.39 -8.00
CA LEU A 5 -18.46 -11.03 -9.30
C LEU A 5 -19.89 -11.44 -9.69
N SER A 6 -20.21 -11.37 -10.98
CA SER A 6 -21.49 -11.85 -11.51
C SER A 6 -21.63 -13.37 -11.41
N GLN A 7 -20.50 -14.09 -11.39
CA GLN A 7 -20.39 -15.54 -11.24
C GLN A 7 -19.21 -15.90 -10.31
N PRO A 8 -19.26 -17.00 -9.55
CA PRO A 8 -18.14 -17.42 -8.70
C PRO A 8 -16.90 -17.78 -9.53
N ALA A 9 -15.71 -17.39 -9.05
CA ALA A 9 -14.45 -17.79 -9.67
C ALA A 9 -14.15 -19.28 -9.42
N THR A 10 -13.58 -19.96 -10.42
CA THR A 10 -13.08 -21.33 -10.29
C THR A 10 -11.66 -21.32 -9.72
N LEU A 11 -11.44 -21.98 -8.58
CA LEU A 11 -10.13 -22.02 -7.92
C LEU A 11 -9.22 -23.04 -8.59
N ASN A 12 -7.95 -22.66 -8.79
CA ASN A 12 -6.92 -23.51 -9.39
C ASN A 12 -5.51 -23.07 -8.95
N SER A 13 -4.47 -23.54 -9.65
CA SER A 13 -3.08 -23.19 -9.38
C SER A 13 -2.73 -21.71 -9.61
N PHE A 14 -3.55 -20.97 -10.35
CA PHE A 14 -3.36 -19.56 -10.70
C PHE A 14 -4.38 -18.62 -10.02
N VAL A 15 -5.52 -19.15 -9.57
CA VAL A 15 -6.60 -18.37 -8.95
C VAL A 15 -6.86 -18.88 -7.55
N GLN A 16 -6.45 -18.10 -6.54
CA GLN A 16 -6.61 -18.42 -5.12
C GLN A 16 -7.02 -17.16 -4.33
N PRO A 17 -7.92 -17.28 -3.34
CA PRO A 17 -8.29 -16.16 -2.49
C PRO A 17 -7.19 -15.85 -1.48
N VAL A 18 -7.01 -14.58 -1.17
CA VAL A 18 -6.12 -14.15 -0.08
C VAL A 18 -6.89 -14.15 1.24
N ALA A 19 -6.28 -14.71 2.29
CA ALA A 19 -6.84 -14.65 3.63
C ALA A 19 -6.65 -13.23 4.17
N LEU A 20 -7.77 -12.54 4.44
CA LEU A 20 -7.75 -11.23 5.07
C LEU A 20 -7.75 -11.37 6.60
N PRO A 21 -7.13 -10.43 7.33
CA PRO A 21 -7.23 -10.40 8.78
C PRO A 21 -8.70 -10.32 9.21
N SER A 22 -9.06 -11.08 10.26
CA SER A 22 -10.42 -11.12 10.79
C SER A 22 -10.86 -9.82 11.47
N THR A 23 -9.89 -9.00 11.86
CA THR A 23 -10.11 -7.72 12.54
C THR A 23 -9.47 -6.60 11.74
N LEU A 24 -10.28 -5.59 11.42
CA LEU A 24 -9.83 -4.38 10.73
C LEU A 24 -8.84 -3.64 11.64
N GLN A 25 -7.69 -3.28 11.07
CA GLN A 25 -6.65 -2.52 11.77
C GLN A 25 -6.70 -1.06 11.32
N CYS A 26 -6.65 -0.14 12.29
CA CYS A 26 -6.53 1.30 12.03
C CYS A 26 -5.22 1.80 12.64
N LEU A 27 -4.58 2.76 11.96
CA LEU A 27 -3.38 3.42 12.45
C LEU A 27 -3.47 4.92 12.15
N ASP A 28 -3.18 5.74 13.15
CA ASP A 28 -3.00 7.18 12.99
C ASP A 28 -1.53 7.47 12.63
N ILE A 29 -1.32 8.05 11.45
CA ILE A 29 -0.01 8.42 10.92
C ILE A 29 0.01 9.88 10.46
N PRO A 30 1.11 10.61 10.66
CA PRO A 30 1.21 12.00 10.22
C PRO A 30 1.52 12.07 8.73
N ILE A 31 1.09 13.16 8.09
CA ILE A 31 1.52 13.52 6.73
C ILE A 31 2.92 14.14 6.85
N LEU A 32 3.86 13.65 6.04
CA LEU A 32 5.23 14.17 5.97
C LEU A 32 5.33 15.35 5.00
N SER A 33 6.35 16.19 5.18
CA SER A 33 6.61 17.28 4.24
C SER A 33 7.17 16.74 2.92
N ASP A 34 6.87 17.42 1.80
CA ASP A 34 7.41 17.05 0.48
C ASP A 34 8.95 16.97 0.48
N ARG A 35 9.61 17.80 1.30
CA ARG A 35 11.06 17.77 1.47
C ARG A 35 11.55 16.48 2.11
N ASP A 36 10.89 16.02 3.17
CA ASP A 36 11.29 14.80 3.89
C ASP A 36 10.99 13.57 3.04
N CYS A 37 9.88 13.60 2.30
CA CYS A 37 9.54 12.63 1.26
C CYS A 37 10.64 12.54 0.20
N GLU A 38 11.01 13.66 -0.41
CA GLU A 38 12.01 13.72 -1.48
C GLU A 38 13.41 13.32 -0.98
N ALA A 39 13.74 13.68 0.27
CA ALA A 39 15.01 13.25 0.89
C ALA A 39 15.07 11.72 1.07
N SER A 40 13.94 11.09 1.39
CA SER A 40 13.84 9.64 1.58
C SER A 40 13.70 8.88 0.25
N TYR A 41 13.07 9.51 -0.75
CA TYR A 41 12.77 8.94 -2.06
C TYR A 41 13.15 9.88 -3.23
N PRO A 42 14.45 10.16 -3.45
CA PRO A 42 14.87 11.17 -4.42
C PRO A 42 14.44 10.84 -5.84
N GLY A 43 13.77 11.77 -6.51
CA GLY A 43 13.29 11.67 -7.88
C GLY A 43 12.10 10.73 -8.09
N MET A 44 11.53 10.19 -7.00
CA MET A 44 10.41 9.24 -7.06
C MET A 44 9.07 9.87 -6.67
N ILE A 45 9.07 11.09 -6.11
CA ILE A 45 7.86 11.80 -5.69
C ILE A 45 7.36 12.70 -6.81
N THR A 46 6.09 12.55 -7.19
CA THR A 46 5.43 13.43 -8.16
C THR A 46 4.54 14.46 -7.45
N PRO A 47 4.17 15.59 -8.10
CA PRO A 47 3.34 16.63 -7.49
C PRO A 47 1.92 16.18 -7.09
N THR A 48 1.49 14.98 -7.49
CA THR A 48 0.18 14.41 -7.14
C THR A 48 0.29 13.35 -6.02
N MET A 49 1.45 13.23 -5.39
CA MET A 49 1.71 12.29 -4.28
C MET A 49 1.94 13.05 -2.98
N PHE A 50 1.71 12.36 -1.86
CA PHE A 50 2.13 12.78 -0.51
C PHE A 50 2.63 11.53 0.23
N CYS A 51 3.47 11.70 1.26
CA CYS A 51 3.83 10.59 2.14
C CYS A 51 3.16 10.74 3.50
N ALA A 52 2.91 9.61 4.14
CA ALA A 52 2.41 9.54 5.50
C ALA A 52 3.16 8.44 6.23
N GLY A 53 3.53 8.68 7.49
CA GLY A 53 4.36 7.76 8.26
C GLY A 53 5.34 8.48 9.18
N TYR A 54 6.24 7.73 9.78
CA TYR A 54 7.28 8.25 10.66
C TYR A 54 8.65 7.98 10.02
N LEU A 55 9.56 8.96 10.00
CA LEU A 55 10.89 8.81 9.38
C LEU A 55 11.74 7.72 10.04
N GLU A 56 11.43 7.36 11.29
CA GLU A 56 12.12 6.32 12.04
C GLU A 56 11.59 4.91 11.72
N GLY A 57 10.59 4.84 10.84
CA GLY A 57 9.84 3.63 10.50
C GLY A 57 8.86 3.21 11.60
N GLY A 58 8.19 2.08 11.41
CA GLY A 58 7.30 1.52 12.43
C GLY A 58 6.17 0.69 11.83
N LYS A 59 4.94 0.95 12.29
CA LYS A 59 3.74 0.35 11.71
C LYS A 59 3.32 1.19 10.51
N ASP A 60 2.95 0.52 9.43
CA ASP A 60 2.45 1.16 8.21
C ASP A 60 1.44 0.23 7.53
N SER A 61 0.80 0.73 6.49
CA SER A 61 0.08 -0.05 5.51
C SER A 61 1.00 -1.11 4.90
N CYS A 62 0.54 -2.36 4.89
CA CYS A 62 1.18 -3.43 4.14
C CYS A 62 0.49 -3.58 2.79
N GLN A 63 1.26 -3.68 1.73
CA GLN A 63 0.75 -4.13 0.43
C GLN A 63 0.73 -5.66 0.43
N VAL A 64 -0.42 -6.28 0.15
CA VAL A 64 -0.45 -7.71 -0.15
C VAL A 64 0.11 -7.88 -1.58
N CYS A 65 1.44 -7.88 -1.70
CA CYS A 65 2.12 -7.97 -3.00
C CYS A 65 2.09 -9.41 -3.54
N LEU A 66 1.40 -9.61 -4.66
CA LEU A 66 1.84 -10.56 -5.67
C LEU A 66 1.92 -9.80 -7.00
N PHE A 67 3.11 -9.90 -7.62
CA PHE A 67 3.56 -9.42 -8.93
C PHE A 67 4.44 -8.15 -9.00
N ASN A 68 5.51 -8.35 -9.78
CA ASN A 68 6.71 -7.53 -9.99
C ASN A 68 6.44 -6.07 -10.37
N GLU A 69 7.42 -5.25 -9.98
CA GLU A 69 7.83 -3.95 -10.52
C GLU A 69 6.74 -3.08 -11.14
N TRP A 70 6.52 -1.90 -10.52
CA TRP A 70 5.73 -0.75 -11.01
C TRP A 70 4.26 -0.64 -10.59
N LEU A 71 3.94 -0.80 -9.32
CA LEU A 71 2.81 -0.06 -8.73
C LEU A 71 3.31 0.81 -7.59
N THR A 72 3.46 2.10 -7.89
CA THR A 72 3.49 3.22 -6.95
C THR A 72 2.41 3.02 -5.89
N THR A 73 2.79 2.51 -4.72
CA THR A 73 2.04 2.75 -3.50
C THR A 73 2.08 4.25 -3.30
N THR A 74 0.92 4.89 -3.27
CA THR A 74 0.68 6.30 -2.91
C THR A 74 1.01 6.60 -1.46
N MET A 75 2.04 5.95 -0.90
CA MET A 75 2.64 6.14 0.40
C MET A 75 4.08 5.65 0.22
N ALA A 76 5.04 6.57 0.22
CA ALA A 76 6.44 6.21 0.31
C ALA A 76 6.68 5.80 1.76
N THR A 77 6.58 4.49 2.03
CA THR A 77 6.57 3.89 3.37
C THR A 77 8.00 3.60 3.83
N HIS A 78 8.43 4.23 4.92
CA HIS A 78 9.71 3.96 5.57
C HIS A 78 9.53 3.08 6.81
#